data_AF-A0A962NA41-F1
#
_entry.id   AF-A0A962NA41-F1
#
_cell.length_a   1.000
_cell.length_b   1.000
_cell.length_c   1.000
_cell.angle_alpha   90.00
_cell.angle_beta   90.00
_cell.angle_gamma   90.00
#
_symmetry.space_group_name_H-M   'P 1'
#
loop_
_entity.id
_entity.type
_entity.pdbx_description
1 polymer ?
#
loop_
_entity_poly.entity_id
_entity_poly.type
_entity_poly.pdbx_seq_one_letter_code
_entity_poly.pdbx_strand_id
1 'polypeptide(L)'
;MSAATDPWLDLRTAPLPRVLWIELTSRCPFDCIFCTRASLRGAGQHLDIALYRQLLQSLDRPQLLRLNYAGESGHYPHLTEAVALAAATGAQVELVSALASLKPERLQAALEAGLNRLTVSLHTLQADRFEQIYRFASLDGLLVRLQQVLDWRERAAHPFTLDLAFVAMERNLDELPQLAEFAQAHGIEVLAVHPLIGRDPLPMGSTSEHRSDGAIAPNFAKRLRAAVQAAQQQAPAVSVQLSSHELQPATDLGPHAQPWPWPLPAQARIAGCDQSPFDTVHILADGRVVVCEVTEQTALGNLHQHGLQEIWQGEAYRQFRARHQAGSEPACQRCVYKQAYRPGLPQHRLLPQQLSPQQLLHGWYPLDDCGALWSTDSAALWLPRPFWGRQLRLRGQLAQPGRADARFRVRINEAIVHEQPWPAAEAVDLRLRLPDRPPRLLLQVECDGASSANQQGTGADVRTLGFALHGVEAGW
;
A
#
# COMPACT_ATOMS: atom_id res chain seq x y z
N MET A 1 -21.12 -24.02 -11.44
CA MET A 1 -19.83 -24.73 -11.48
C MET A 1 -19.00 -24.17 -10.33
N SER A 2 -18.72 -25.00 -9.31
CA SER A 2 -17.94 -24.63 -8.13
C SER A 2 -16.65 -23.92 -8.55
N ALA A 3 -16.46 -22.66 -8.14
CA ALA A 3 -15.15 -22.02 -8.23
C ALA A 3 -14.19 -22.87 -7.40
N ALA A 4 -13.38 -23.69 -8.07
CA ALA A 4 -12.37 -24.49 -7.39
C ALA A 4 -11.53 -23.53 -6.56
N THR A 5 -11.55 -23.71 -5.24
CA THR A 5 -10.67 -23.01 -4.30
C THR A 5 -9.24 -23.12 -4.83
N ASP A 6 -8.59 -21.98 -5.06
CA ASP A 6 -7.18 -21.96 -5.48
C ASP A 6 -6.38 -22.69 -4.39
N PRO A 7 -5.75 -23.85 -4.69
CA PRO A 7 -4.98 -24.59 -3.69
C PRO A 7 -3.76 -23.80 -3.19
N TRP A 8 -3.44 -22.68 -3.84
CA TRP A 8 -2.31 -21.83 -3.51
C TRP A 8 -2.69 -20.58 -2.72
N LEU A 9 -3.94 -20.42 -2.30
CA LEU A 9 -4.41 -19.23 -1.59
C LEU A 9 -3.60 -18.94 -0.32
N ASP A 10 -3.33 -19.98 0.48
CA ASP A 10 -2.56 -19.83 1.71
C ASP A 10 -1.09 -19.45 1.41
N LEU A 11 -0.52 -19.99 0.32
CA LEU A 11 0.83 -19.63 -0.13
C LEU A 11 0.93 -18.23 -0.74
N ARG A 12 -0.18 -17.54 -0.99
CA ARG A 12 -0.17 -16.12 -1.40
C ARG A 12 -0.20 -15.19 -0.20
N THR A 13 -0.61 -15.69 0.96
CA THR A 13 -0.88 -14.90 2.15
C THR A 13 0.36 -14.84 3.02
N ALA A 14 0.77 -13.64 3.42
CA ALA A 14 1.80 -13.48 4.44
C ALA A 14 1.36 -14.13 5.77
N PRO A 15 2.25 -14.77 6.55
CA PRO A 15 1.88 -15.41 7.83
C PRO A 15 1.18 -14.46 8.81
N LEU A 16 1.61 -13.20 8.79
CA LEU A 16 1.03 -12.04 9.49
C LEU A 16 1.06 -10.83 8.54
N PRO A 17 0.19 -9.83 8.75
CA PRO A 17 0.17 -8.63 7.91
C PRO A 17 1.47 -7.83 8.06
N ARG A 18 1.94 -7.30 6.94
CA ARG A 18 3.16 -6.48 6.79
C ARG A 18 2.84 -5.00 6.76
N VAL A 19 1.64 -4.63 6.29
CA VAL A 19 1.16 -3.26 6.23
C VAL A 19 -0.07 -3.14 7.11
N LEU A 20 -0.10 -2.14 7.99
CA LEU A 20 -1.19 -1.90 8.91
C LEU A 20 -1.72 -0.49 8.73
N TRP A 21 -3.03 -0.37 8.58
CA TRP A 21 -3.76 0.88 8.69
C TRP A 21 -4.54 0.88 9.99
N ILE A 22 -4.23 1.81 10.88
CA ILE A 22 -4.74 1.84 12.23
C ILE A 22 -5.43 3.18 12.47
N GLU A 23 -6.75 3.14 12.63
CA GLU A 23 -7.54 4.28 13.09
C GLU A 23 -7.27 4.51 14.57
N LEU A 24 -6.23 5.29 14.90
CA LEU A 24 -5.96 5.71 16.28
C LEU A 24 -7.16 6.44 16.88
N THR A 25 -7.84 7.24 16.06
CA THR A 25 -9.09 7.88 16.44
C THR A 25 -9.94 8.21 15.23
N SER A 26 -11.25 8.10 15.40
CA SER A 26 -12.26 8.65 14.50
C SER A 26 -12.77 10.03 14.94
N ARG A 27 -12.20 10.62 16.01
CA ARG A 27 -12.49 12.00 16.37
C ARG A 27 -11.73 12.95 15.46
N CYS A 28 -12.39 14.00 15.01
CA CYS A 28 -11.78 15.03 14.20
C CYS A 28 -12.45 16.39 14.50
N PRO A 29 -11.67 17.46 14.72
CA PRO A 29 -12.19 18.80 15.01
C PRO A 29 -12.75 19.51 13.77
N PHE A 30 -12.56 18.93 12.57
CA PHE A 30 -12.99 19.48 11.29
C PHE A 30 -14.25 18.79 10.78
N ASP A 31 -14.95 19.42 9.85
CA ASP A 31 -16.16 18.85 9.21
C ASP A 31 -16.05 19.00 7.69
N CYS A 32 -14.99 18.43 7.13
CA CYS A 32 -14.65 18.65 5.74
C CYS A 32 -15.78 18.21 4.82
N ILE A 33 -16.09 19.01 3.80
CA ILE A 33 -17.27 18.83 2.95
C ILE A 33 -17.26 17.54 2.11
N PHE A 34 -16.09 16.94 1.95
CA PHE A 34 -15.85 15.70 1.22
C PHE A 34 -15.65 14.48 2.14
N CYS A 35 -15.70 14.66 3.45
CA CYS A 35 -15.39 13.61 4.41
C CYS A 35 -16.67 12.90 4.88
N THR A 36 -16.69 11.58 4.81
CA THR A 36 -17.84 10.75 5.24
C THR A 36 -17.77 10.39 6.72
N ARG A 37 -16.70 10.77 7.43
CA ARG A 37 -16.44 10.42 8.82
C ARG A 37 -17.60 10.75 9.74
N ALA A 38 -18.15 11.96 9.68
CA ALA A 38 -19.21 12.39 10.61
C ALA A 38 -20.45 11.48 10.49
N SER A 39 -20.84 11.14 9.26
CA SER A 39 -21.95 10.23 8.97
C SER A 39 -21.67 8.80 9.41
N LEU A 40 -20.42 8.34 9.31
CA LEU A 40 -20.03 6.94 9.58
C LEU A 40 -19.60 6.68 11.04
N ARG A 41 -19.21 7.71 11.78
CA ARG A 41 -18.60 7.60 13.12
C ARG A 41 -19.27 8.49 14.18
N GLY A 42 -20.16 9.40 13.78
CA GLY A 42 -20.79 10.34 14.70
C GLY A 42 -19.75 11.16 15.48
N ALA A 43 -19.85 11.13 16.81
CA ALA A 43 -18.91 11.81 17.71
C ALA A 43 -17.47 11.23 17.68
N GLY A 44 -17.29 10.03 17.13
CA GLY A 44 -16.01 9.35 17.05
C GLY A 44 -15.49 8.85 18.40
N GLN A 45 -14.48 8.00 18.33
CA GLN A 45 -13.85 7.37 19.49
C GLN A 45 -12.33 7.27 19.33
N HIS A 46 -11.66 6.89 20.41
CA HIS A 46 -10.23 6.62 20.45
C HIS A 46 -10.03 5.10 20.53
N LEU A 47 -9.01 4.61 19.84
CA LEU A 47 -8.53 3.25 20.04
C LEU A 47 -7.98 3.12 21.45
N ASP A 48 -8.33 2.05 22.17
CA ASP A 48 -7.75 1.77 23.47
C ASP A 48 -6.23 1.54 23.32
N ILE A 49 -5.42 2.31 24.05
CA ILE A 49 -3.97 2.21 24.02
C ILE A 49 -3.48 0.84 24.51
N ALA A 50 -4.20 0.18 25.42
CA ALA A 50 -3.86 -1.17 25.86
C ALA A 50 -4.04 -2.19 24.72
N LEU A 51 -5.14 -2.08 23.97
CA LEU A 51 -5.39 -2.90 22.79
C LEU A 51 -4.33 -2.64 21.71
N TYR A 52 -3.94 -1.38 21.49
CA TYR A 52 -2.88 -1.02 20.57
C TYR A 52 -1.53 -1.62 20.95
N ARG A 53 -1.14 -1.58 22.24
CA ARG A 53 0.09 -2.23 22.72
C ARG A 53 0.06 -3.74 22.46
N GLN A 54 -1.05 -4.40 22.76
CA GLN A 54 -1.22 -5.84 22.52
C GLN A 54 -1.14 -6.18 21.03
N LEU A 55 -1.76 -5.36 20.17
CA LEU A 55 -1.68 -5.50 18.72
C LEU A 55 -0.22 -5.48 18.25
N LEU A 56 0.55 -4.47 18.64
CA LEU A 56 1.94 -4.31 18.19
C LEU A 56 2.86 -5.44 18.67
N GLN A 57 2.64 -5.96 19.88
CA GLN A 57 3.39 -7.11 20.42
C GLN A 57 3.14 -8.41 19.63
N SER A 58 2.02 -8.50 18.90
CA SER A 58 1.68 -9.67 18.08
C SER A 58 2.25 -9.63 16.66
N LEU A 59 2.87 -8.53 16.26
CA LEU A 59 3.41 -8.37 14.90
C LEU A 59 4.77 -9.04 14.76
N ASP A 60 5.06 -9.51 13.55
CA ASP A 60 6.37 -10.04 13.18
C ASP A 60 6.93 -9.27 11.98
N ARG A 61 7.96 -8.46 12.26
CA ARG A 61 8.69 -7.62 11.29
C ARG A 61 7.76 -6.79 10.37
N PRO A 62 6.80 -6.01 10.89
CA PRO A 62 5.96 -5.18 10.02
C PRO A 62 6.82 -4.23 9.17
N GLN A 63 6.36 -3.90 7.96
CA GLN A 63 7.03 -2.98 7.05
C GLN A 63 6.53 -1.54 7.24
N LEU A 64 5.22 -1.38 7.41
CA LEU A 64 4.57 -0.07 7.40
C LEU A 64 3.36 -0.03 8.33
N LEU A 65 3.34 0.95 9.23
CA LEU A 65 2.21 1.30 10.10
C LEU A 65 1.72 2.71 9.74
N ARG A 66 0.54 2.77 9.12
CA ARG A 66 -0.21 4.00 8.84
C ARG A 66 -1.13 4.29 10.00
N LEU A 67 -0.86 5.36 10.73
CA LEU A 67 -1.58 5.72 11.95
C LEU A 67 -2.72 6.71 11.65
N ASN A 68 -3.38 6.58 10.50
CA ASN A 68 -4.47 7.43 10.04
C ASN A 68 -5.60 6.59 9.41
N TYR A 69 -6.82 7.13 9.47
CA TYR A 69 -8.00 6.57 8.79
C TYR A 69 -9.03 7.71 8.60
N ALA A 70 -10.22 7.65 9.21
CA ALA A 70 -11.26 8.65 9.03
C ALA A 70 -11.11 9.93 9.90
N GLY A 71 -10.53 9.81 11.11
CA GLY A 71 -10.38 10.93 12.05
C GLY A 71 -9.10 11.76 11.87
N GLU A 72 -8.83 12.62 12.84
CA GLU A 72 -7.59 13.42 12.91
C GLU A 72 -6.69 12.82 14.00
N SER A 73 -5.73 12.00 13.59
CA SER A 73 -4.84 11.29 14.51
C SER A 73 -3.98 12.21 15.37
N GLY A 74 -3.76 13.45 14.96
CA GLY A 74 -3.21 14.52 15.80
C GLY A 74 -3.94 14.76 17.13
N HIS A 75 -5.21 14.32 17.23
CA HIS A 75 -6.06 14.43 18.41
C HIS A 75 -6.10 13.17 19.27
N TYR A 76 -5.35 12.11 18.91
CA TYR A 76 -5.24 10.94 19.75
C TYR A 76 -4.47 11.28 21.05
N PRO A 77 -5.03 11.02 22.25
CA PRO A 77 -4.41 11.43 23.51
C PRO A 77 -3.01 10.85 23.75
N HIS A 78 -2.72 9.69 23.17
CA HIS A 78 -1.46 8.95 23.31
C HIS A 78 -0.63 8.97 22.02
N LEU A 79 -0.76 9.99 21.16
CA LEU A 79 -0.10 10.02 19.83
C LEU A 79 1.41 9.75 19.90
N THR A 80 2.14 10.45 20.76
CA THR A 80 3.60 10.28 20.92
C THR A 80 3.95 8.86 21.32
N GLU A 81 3.21 8.28 22.27
CA GLU A 81 3.42 6.89 22.68
C GLU A 81 3.08 5.92 21.55
N ALA A 82 2.00 6.14 20.81
CA ALA A 82 1.59 5.29 19.71
C ALA A 82 2.64 5.25 18.59
N VAL A 83 3.23 6.41 18.26
CA VAL A 83 4.32 6.54 17.30
C VAL A 83 5.58 5.85 17.82
N ALA A 84 5.97 6.09 19.07
CA ALA A 84 7.16 5.46 19.66
C ALA A 84 7.05 3.92 19.64
N LEU A 85 5.89 3.38 20.02
CA LEU A 85 5.64 1.94 20.00
C LEU A 85 5.65 1.39 18.57
N ALA A 86 5.09 2.10 17.60
CA ALA A 86 5.12 1.71 16.19
C ALA A 86 6.56 1.68 15.65
N ALA A 87 7.33 2.74 15.90
CA ALA A 87 8.72 2.84 15.48
C ALA A 87 9.59 1.74 16.11
N ALA A 88 9.33 1.36 17.36
CA ALA A 88 10.02 0.27 18.04
C ALA A 88 9.84 -1.11 17.38
N THR A 89 8.83 -1.28 16.52
CA THR A 89 8.65 -2.51 15.73
C THR A 89 9.62 -2.61 14.53
N GLY A 90 10.33 -1.52 14.20
CA GLY A 90 11.21 -1.41 13.04
C GLY A 90 10.48 -1.09 11.72
N ALA A 91 9.16 -0.91 11.75
CA ALA A 91 8.39 -0.47 10.61
C ALA A 91 8.54 1.04 10.35
N GLN A 92 8.25 1.44 9.12
CA GLN A 92 7.96 2.84 8.85
C GLN A 92 6.64 3.26 9.50
N VAL A 93 6.63 4.45 10.07
CA VAL A 93 5.46 5.07 10.67
C VAL A 93 5.04 6.26 9.81
N GLU A 94 3.81 6.21 9.30
CA GLU A 94 3.22 7.28 8.50
C GLU A 94 2.00 7.87 9.20
N LEU A 95 1.80 9.17 9.03
CA LEU A 95 0.66 9.92 9.55
C LEU A 95 0.14 10.87 8.47
N VAL A 96 -1.18 10.92 8.30
CA VAL A 96 -1.86 11.95 7.50
C VAL A 96 -2.60 12.90 8.45
N SER A 97 -2.48 14.21 8.23
CA SER A 97 -3.12 15.22 9.07
C SER A 97 -3.57 16.44 8.27
N ALA A 98 -4.67 17.07 8.68
CA ALA A 98 -5.05 18.40 8.19
C ALA A 98 -4.27 19.52 8.89
N LEU A 99 -3.42 19.18 9.87
CA LEU A 99 -2.38 20.00 10.52
C LEU A 99 -2.86 21.21 11.33
N ALA A 100 -3.86 21.95 10.87
CA ALA A 100 -4.26 23.26 11.39
C ALA A 100 -4.66 23.26 12.88
N SER A 101 -5.15 22.14 13.39
CA SER A 101 -5.63 21.99 14.77
C SER A 101 -4.64 21.28 15.69
N LEU A 102 -3.49 20.84 15.18
CA LEU A 102 -2.50 20.12 15.97
C LEU A 102 -1.73 21.07 16.87
N LYS A 103 -1.54 20.63 18.13
CA LYS A 103 -0.65 21.33 19.07
C LYS A 103 0.80 21.11 18.64
N PRO A 104 1.62 22.17 18.51
CA PRO A 104 3.00 22.04 18.04
C PRO A 104 3.82 21.03 18.83
N GLU A 105 3.68 21.05 20.16
CA GLU A 105 4.47 20.22 21.06
C GLU A 105 4.15 18.73 20.87
N ARG A 106 2.88 18.40 20.53
CA ARG A 106 2.48 17.02 20.25
C ARG A 106 3.03 16.53 18.92
N LEU A 107 2.97 17.37 17.89
CA LEU A 107 3.48 17.02 16.57
C LEU A 107 5.01 16.88 16.60
N GLN A 108 5.70 17.82 17.24
CA GLN A 108 7.14 17.74 17.43
C GLN A 108 7.52 16.47 18.20
N ALA A 109 6.84 16.17 19.31
CA ALA A 109 7.11 14.94 20.07
C ALA A 109 6.84 13.66 19.26
N ALA A 110 5.84 13.67 18.36
CA ALA A 110 5.61 12.54 17.46
C ALA A 110 6.73 12.38 16.41
N LEU A 111 7.24 13.49 15.85
CA LEU A 111 8.40 13.48 14.95
C LEU A 111 9.65 12.94 15.67
N GLU A 112 9.92 13.42 16.88
CA GLU A 112 11.03 12.96 17.72
C GLU A 112 10.89 11.50 18.16
N ALA A 113 9.66 10.99 18.28
CA ALA A 113 9.36 9.59 18.61
C ALA A 113 9.55 8.61 17.43
N GLY A 114 9.89 9.10 16.23
CA GLY A 114 10.19 8.26 15.07
C GLY A 114 9.10 8.25 13.99
N LEU A 115 8.26 9.27 13.89
CA LEU A 115 7.37 9.44 12.74
C LEU A 115 8.21 9.66 11.46
N ASN A 116 8.15 8.72 10.52
CA ASN A 116 8.98 8.75 9.32
C ASN A 116 8.41 9.61 8.20
N ARG A 117 7.08 9.70 8.10
CA ARG A 117 6.40 10.46 7.06
C ARG A 117 5.16 11.17 7.58
N LEU A 118 5.08 12.47 7.31
CA LEU A 118 3.91 13.29 7.54
C LEU A 118 3.34 13.73 6.20
N THR A 119 2.10 13.36 5.91
CA THR A 119 1.36 13.91 4.77
C THR A 119 0.36 14.94 5.27
N VAL A 120 0.46 16.16 4.76
CA VAL A 120 -0.44 17.27 5.11
C VAL A 120 -1.53 17.40 4.06
N SER A 121 -2.79 17.28 4.47
CA SER A 121 -3.92 17.61 3.61
C SER A 121 -3.98 19.12 3.41
N LEU A 122 -3.82 19.57 2.17
CA LEU A 122 -3.95 20.97 1.76
C LEU A 122 -4.64 21.02 0.39
N HIS A 123 -5.76 21.74 0.31
CA HIS A 123 -6.69 21.61 -0.82
C HIS A 123 -6.96 22.92 -1.55
N THR A 124 -6.42 24.03 -1.06
CA THR A 124 -6.59 25.37 -1.60
C THR A 124 -5.63 26.30 -0.87
N LEU A 125 -5.17 27.36 -1.55
CA LEU A 125 -4.41 28.46 -0.96
C LEU A 125 -5.26 29.72 -0.78
N GLN A 126 -6.57 29.61 -0.96
CA GLN A 126 -7.54 30.69 -0.76
C GLN A 126 -8.24 30.52 0.59
N ALA A 127 -8.20 31.55 1.43
CA ALA A 127 -8.67 31.48 2.81
C ALA A 127 -10.19 31.20 2.93
N ASP A 128 -11.00 31.86 2.11
CA ASP A 128 -12.46 31.68 2.07
C ASP A 128 -12.82 30.25 1.64
N ARG A 129 -12.13 29.72 0.63
CA ARG A 129 -12.33 28.36 0.15
C ARG A 129 -11.83 27.32 1.15
N PHE A 130 -10.74 27.62 1.86
CA PHE A 130 -10.22 26.76 2.90
C PHE A 130 -11.26 26.56 4.02
N GLU A 131 -11.83 27.66 4.51
CA GLU A 131 -12.89 27.64 5.53
C GLU A 131 -14.12 26.87 5.06
N GLN A 132 -14.51 27.04 3.79
CA GLN A 132 -15.61 26.29 3.19
C GLN A 132 -15.32 24.78 3.11
N ILE A 133 -14.09 24.40 2.74
CA ILE A 133 -13.69 23.01 2.52
C ILE A 133 -13.53 22.27 3.85
N TYR A 134 -12.76 22.83 4.79
CA TYR A 134 -12.38 22.15 6.04
C TYR A 134 -13.43 22.33 7.15
N ARG A 135 -14.05 23.52 7.22
CA ARG A 135 -14.88 24.00 8.32
C ARG A 135 -14.15 24.00 9.67
N PHE A 136 -14.41 25.03 10.49
CA PHE A 136 -13.79 25.15 11.83
C PHE A 136 -12.24 25.19 11.81
N ALA A 137 -11.66 25.61 10.69
CA ALA A 137 -10.22 25.71 10.45
C ALA A 137 -9.90 26.96 9.62
N SER A 138 -8.70 27.51 9.79
CA SER A 138 -8.21 28.66 9.01
C SER A 138 -6.95 28.29 8.23
N LEU A 139 -6.79 28.84 7.03
CA LEU A 139 -5.59 28.66 6.22
C LEU A 139 -4.34 29.20 6.95
N ASP A 140 -4.45 30.36 7.59
CA ASP A 140 -3.33 30.97 8.36
C ASP A 140 -2.82 30.02 9.44
N GLY A 141 -3.74 29.42 10.20
CA GLY A 141 -3.40 28.40 11.21
C GLY A 141 -2.65 27.21 10.60
N LEU A 142 -3.08 26.71 9.44
CA LEU A 142 -2.36 25.65 8.73
C LEU A 142 -0.96 26.09 8.30
N LEU A 143 -0.84 27.25 7.66
CA LEU A 143 0.44 27.76 7.13
C LEU A 143 1.45 28.03 8.25
N VAL A 144 1.01 28.58 9.38
CA VAL A 144 1.85 28.75 10.57
C VAL A 144 2.37 27.40 11.07
N ARG A 145 1.50 26.38 11.15
CA ARG A 145 1.94 25.04 11.57
C ARG A 145 2.86 24.38 10.55
N LEU A 146 2.58 24.55 9.26
CA LEU A 146 3.42 24.02 8.19
C LEU A 146 4.83 24.62 8.24
N GLN A 147 4.95 25.94 8.45
CA GLN A 147 6.25 26.58 8.62
C GLN A 147 7.03 26.00 9.81
N GLN A 148 6.36 25.73 10.93
CA GLN A 148 7.02 25.09 12.08
C GLN A 148 7.53 23.69 11.75
N VAL A 149 6.77 22.90 10.99
CA VAL A 149 7.21 21.57 10.54
C VAL A 149 8.43 21.67 9.62
N LEU A 150 8.45 22.65 8.71
CA LEU A 150 9.61 22.90 7.85
C LEU A 150 10.86 23.27 8.68
N ASP A 151 10.70 24.16 9.66
CA ASP A 151 11.79 24.54 10.57
C ASP A 151 12.32 23.35 11.39
N TRP A 152 11.43 22.46 11.83
CA TRP A 152 11.82 21.23 12.53
C TRP A 152 12.54 20.26 11.61
N ARG A 153 12.09 20.12 10.34
CA ARG A 153 12.71 19.24 9.35
C ARG A 153 14.18 19.59 9.13
N GLU A 154 14.54 20.87 9.12
CA GLU A 154 15.94 21.31 8.96
C GLU A 154 16.85 20.95 10.14
N ARG A 155 16.28 20.77 11.34
CA ARG A 155 17.03 20.55 12.60
C ARG A 155 16.80 19.17 13.20
N ALA A 156 16.03 18.33 12.53
CA ALA A 156 15.61 17.04 13.05
C ALA A 156 16.83 16.11 13.20
N ALA A 157 16.98 15.51 14.37
CA ALA A 157 18.00 14.48 14.61
C ALA A 157 17.78 13.24 13.72
N HIS A 158 16.51 12.98 13.39
CA HIS A 158 16.10 11.92 12.48
C HIS A 158 15.34 12.52 11.30
N PRO A 159 15.78 12.28 10.05
CA PRO A 159 15.09 12.81 8.88
C PRO A 159 13.70 12.18 8.76
N PHE A 160 12.73 13.00 8.34
CA PHE A 160 11.38 12.56 8.01
C PHE A 160 10.93 13.17 6.68
N THR A 161 10.05 12.47 5.99
CA THR A 161 9.44 12.93 4.73
C THR A 161 8.21 13.77 5.02
N LEU A 162 8.07 14.89 4.30
CA LEU A 162 6.91 15.76 4.37
C LEU A 162 6.29 15.87 2.97
N ASP A 163 5.01 15.53 2.87
CA ASP A 163 4.26 15.54 1.60
C ASP A 163 2.98 16.35 1.72
N LEU A 164 2.41 16.71 0.56
CA LEU A 164 1.07 17.27 0.47
C LEU A 164 0.08 16.27 -0.14
N ALA A 165 -1.16 16.28 0.36
CA ALA A 165 -2.29 15.57 -0.22
C ALA A 165 -3.37 16.56 -0.67
N PHE A 166 -3.83 16.42 -1.91
CA PHE A 166 -4.84 17.24 -2.55
C PHE A 166 -6.03 16.39 -2.97
N VAL A 167 -7.20 16.63 -2.37
CA VAL A 167 -8.46 16.04 -2.83
C VAL A 167 -9.02 16.90 -3.96
N ALA A 168 -9.04 16.34 -5.17
CA ALA A 168 -9.49 17.01 -6.37
C ALA A 168 -11.02 17.07 -6.43
N MET A 169 -11.53 18.29 -6.43
CA MET A 169 -12.95 18.64 -6.52
C MET A 169 -13.15 19.70 -7.60
N GLU A 170 -14.36 19.85 -8.08
CA GLU A 170 -14.71 20.87 -9.09
C GLU A 170 -14.29 22.27 -8.67
N ARG A 171 -14.41 22.56 -7.37
CA ARG A 171 -14.24 23.88 -6.77
C ARG A 171 -12.80 24.31 -6.50
N ASN A 172 -11.84 23.39 -6.56
CA ASN A 172 -10.44 23.68 -6.24
C ASN A 172 -9.46 23.18 -7.31
N LEU A 173 -9.93 22.47 -8.33
CA LEU A 173 -9.07 21.85 -9.33
C LEU A 173 -8.21 22.86 -10.10
N ASP A 174 -8.70 24.09 -10.25
CA ASP A 174 -8.00 25.22 -10.86
C ASP A 174 -6.77 25.66 -10.05
N GLU A 175 -6.71 25.35 -8.76
CA GLU A 175 -5.61 25.72 -7.87
C GLU A 175 -4.50 24.67 -7.77
N LEU A 176 -4.71 23.46 -8.33
CA LEU A 176 -3.72 22.38 -8.25
C LEU A 176 -2.31 22.82 -8.75
N PRO A 177 -2.18 23.57 -9.87
CA PRO A 177 -0.87 24.04 -10.32
C PRO A 177 -0.20 25.01 -9.32
N GLN A 178 -0.96 25.97 -8.77
CA GLN A 178 -0.45 26.90 -7.76
C GLN A 178 -0.03 26.19 -6.47
N LEU A 179 -0.76 25.13 -6.08
CA LEU A 179 -0.38 24.32 -4.92
C LEU A 179 0.92 23.53 -5.16
N ALA A 180 1.15 23.07 -6.39
CA ALA A 180 2.41 22.42 -6.76
C ALA A 180 3.58 23.41 -6.73
N GLU A 181 3.40 24.65 -7.22
CA GLU A 181 4.39 25.73 -7.08
C GLU A 181 4.69 26.03 -5.60
N PHE A 182 3.65 26.07 -4.76
CA PHE A 182 3.81 26.22 -3.32
C PHE A 182 4.62 25.08 -2.70
N ALA A 183 4.33 23.82 -3.06
CA ALA A 183 5.11 22.66 -2.60
C ALA A 183 6.59 22.79 -2.99
N GLN A 184 6.86 23.14 -4.26
CA GLN A 184 8.21 23.35 -4.77
C GLN A 184 8.95 24.45 -4.01
N ALA A 185 8.30 25.59 -3.76
CA ALA A 185 8.88 26.72 -3.04
C ALA A 185 9.29 26.39 -1.60
N HIS A 186 8.66 25.39 -0.98
CA HIS A 186 8.94 24.94 0.39
C HIS A 186 9.77 23.63 0.43
N GLY A 187 10.27 23.17 -0.71
CA GLY A 187 11.03 21.92 -0.79
C GLY A 187 10.22 20.70 -0.35
N ILE A 188 8.94 20.64 -0.70
CA ILE A 188 8.09 19.47 -0.53
C ILE A 188 8.07 18.72 -1.86
N GLU A 189 8.57 17.48 -1.86
CA GLU A 189 8.87 16.74 -3.08
C GLU A 189 7.67 15.98 -3.64
N VAL A 190 6.65 15.67 -2.84
CA VAL A 190 5.49 14.89 -3.28
C VAL A 190 4.19 15.66 -3.06
N LEU A 191 3.39 15.71 -4.11
CA LEU A 191 1.99 16.16 -4.08
C LEU A 191 1.09 15.03 -4.57
N ALA A 192 0.44 14.33 -3.63
CA ALA A 192 -0.50 13.26 -3.94
C ALA A 192 -1.88 13.85 -4.28
N VAL A 193 -2.41 13.52 -5.45
CA VAL A 193 -3.68 14.01 -5.99
C VAL A 193 -4.69 12.87 -5.95
N HIS A 194 -5.72 13.03 -5.13
CA HIS A 194 -6.78 12.06 -4.93
C HIS A 194 -8.09 12.58 -5.51
N PRO A 195 -8.67 11.96 -6.55
CA PRO A 195 -10.05 12.25 -6.90
C PRO A 195 -10.97 11.89 -5.73
N LEU A 196 -12.07 12.62 -5.59
CA LEU A 196 -13.16 12.20 -4.70
C LEU A 196 -13.56 10.74 -5.00
N ILE A 197 -13.88 9.98 -3.96
CA ILE A 197 -14.39 8.61 -4.09
C ILE A 197 -15.91 8.66 -3.94
N GLY A 198 -16.65 8.50 -5.05
CA GLY A 198 -18.12 8.55 -5.10
C GLY A 198 -18.81 7.30 -4.53
N ARG A 199 -18.40 6.84 -3.34
CA ARG A 199 -18.93 5.62 -2.69
C ARG A 199 -20.10 5.90 -1.77
N ASP A 200 -19.96 6.87 -0.88
CA ASP A 200 -20.98 7.22 0.12
C ASP A 200 -21.53 8.62 -0.15
N PRO A 201 -22.72 8.96 0.35
CA PRO A 201 -23.22 10.32 0.35
C PRO A 201 -22.23 11.27 1.04
N LEU A 202 -21.77 12.28 0.31
CA LEU A 202 -20.87 13.31 0.83
C LEU A 202 -21.67 14.42 1.53
N PRO A 203 -21.10 15.09 2.56
CA PRO A 203 -21.73 16.27 3.17
C PRO A 203 -22.03 17.40 2.18
N MET A 204 -21.23 17.52 1.11
CA MET A 204 -21.46 18.46 0.01
C MET A 204 -22.61 18.07 -0.93
N GLY A 205 -23.26 16.93 -0.71
CA GLY A 205 -24.34 16.42 -1.55
C GLY A 205 -23.83 15.80 -2.85
N SER A 206 -24.67 15.82 -3.88
CA SER A 206 -24.32 15.31 -5.22
C SER A 206 -23.23 16.16 -5.87
N THR A 207 -22.21 15.50 -6.37
CA THR A 207 -21.06 16.11 -7.04
C THR A 207 -21.18 15.95 -8.56
N SER A 208 -20.65 16.93 -9.30
CA SER A 208 -20.54 16.86 -10.78
C SER A 208 -19.34 16.01 -11.24
N GLU A 209 -18.45 15.73 -10.30
CA GLU A 209 -17.20 14.99 -10.44
C GLU A 209 -17.44 13.51 -10.72
N HIS A 210 -18.63 12.99 -10.36
CA HIS A 210 -19.02 11.60 -10.54
C HIS A 210 -20.31 11.45 -11.34
N ARG A 211 -20.38 10.34 -12.06
CA ARG A 211 -21.63 9.79 -12.60
C ARG A 211 -22.39 9.06 -11.49
N SER A 212 -23.65 8.73 -11.77
CA SER A 212 -24.52 8.00 -10.84
C SER A 212 -24.03 6.59 -10.48
N ASP A 213 -23.15 5.98 -11.27
CA ASP A 213 -22.53 4.68 -11.00
C ASP A 213 -21.29 4.77 -10.10
N GLY A 214 -20.93 5.98 -9.67
CA GLY A 214 -19.78 6.30 -8.82
C GLY A 214 -18.51 6.63 -9.61
N ALA A 215 -18.56 6.62 -10.95
CA ALA A 215 -17.38 6.79 -11.77
C ALA A 215 -17.02 8.24 -12.07
N ILE A 216 -15.74 8.54 -12.25
CA ILE A 216 -15.32 9.91 -12.55
C ILE A 216 -15.99 10.36 -13.86
N ALA A 217 -16.65 11.51 -13.81
CA ALA A 217 -17.32 12.10 -14.96
C ALA A 217 -16.29 12.42 -16.06
N PRO A 218 -16.53 12.06 -17.34
CA PRO A 218 -15.54 12.25 -18.41
C PRO A 218 -15.01 13.68 -18.55
N ASN A 219 -15.88 14.68 -18.35
CA ASN A 219 -15.48 16.10 -18.38
C ASN A 219 -14.56 16.46 -17.21
N PHE A 220 -14.85 15.97 -16.00
CA PHE A 220 -13.99 16.15 -14.84
C PHE A 220 -12.66 15.41 -15.01
N ALA A 221 -12.68 14.15 -15.47
CA ALA A 221 -11.47 13.38 -15.79
C ALA A 221 -10.54 14.11 -16.78
N LYS A 222 -11.10 14.72 -17.83
CA LYS A 222 -10.33 15.51 -18.80
C LYS A 222 -9.66 16.71 -18.13
N ARG A 223 -10.40 17.48 -17.33
CA ARG A 223 -9.85 18.64 -16.62
C ARG A 223 -8.85 18.27 -15.56
N LEU A 224 -9.08 17.17 -14.85
CA LEU A 224 -8.17 16.67 -13.83
C LEU A 224 -6.83 16.27 -14.44
N ARG A 225 -6.82 15.55 -15.57
CA ARG A 225 -5.58 15.27 -16.30
C ARG A 225 -4.87 16.54 -16.74
N ALA A 226 -5.61 17.53 -17.25
CA ALA A 226 -5.05 18.81 -17.66
C ALA A 226 -4.43 19.59 -16.48
N ALA A 227 -5.11 19.61 -15.33
CA ALA A 227 -4.60 20.26 -14.12
C ALA A 227 -3.36 19.57 -13.55
N VAL A 228 -3.33 18.23 -13.53
CA VAL A 228 -2.14 17.46 -13.14
C VAL A 228 -0.98 17.74 -14.08
N GLN A 229 -1.21 17.75 -15.40
CA GLN A 229 -0.18 18.07 -16.38
C GLN A 229 0.35 19.51 -16.21
N ALA A 230 -0.54 20.48 -15.97
CA ALA A 230 -0.14 21.87 -15.72
C ALA A 230 0.68 21.99 -14.43
N ALA A 231 0.30 21.29 -13.36
CA ALA A 231 1.05 21.26 -12.11
C ALA A 231 2.45 20.66 -12.28
N GLN A 232 2.59 19.56 -13.02
CA GLN A 232 3.88 18.96 -13.36
C GLN A 232 4.77 19.90 -14.19
N GLN A 233 4.17 20.71 -15.07
CA GLN A 233 4.91 21.69 -15.88
C GLN A 233 5.38 22.91 -15.08
N GLN A 234 4.55 23.40 -14.15
CA GLN A 234 4.87 24.56 -13.32
C GLN A 234 5.85 24.24 -12.18
N ALA A 235 5.76 23.02 -11.64
CA ALA A 235 6.58 22.55 -10.53
C ALA A 235 7.32 21.25 -10.86
N PRO A 236 8.31 21.26 -11.77
CA PRO A 236 9.01 20.05 -12.22
C PRO A 236 9.84 19.35 -11.14
N ALA A 237 10.17 20.04 -10.03
CA ALA A 237 10.83 19.42 -8.89
C ALA A 237 9.87 18.68 -7.94
N VAL A 238 8.55 18.77 -8.18
CA VAL A 238 7.53 18.09 -7.38
C VAL A 238 7.00 16.88 -8.14
N SER A 239 7.06 15.71 -7.50
CA SER A 239 6.38 14.50 -7.94
C SER A 239 4.88 14.62 -7.70
N VAL A 240 4.15 15.08 -8.71
CA VAL A 240 2.68 15.13 -8.70
C VAL A 240 2.14 13.73 -9.03
N GLN A 241 1.57 13.06 -8.03
CA GLN A 241 1.16 11.65 -8.10
C GLN A 241 -0.36 11.54 -8.11
N LEU A 242 -0.94 11.04 -9.20
CA LEU A 242 -2.39 10.89 -9.34
C LEU A 242 -2.87 9.51 -8.87
N SER A 243 -3.60 9.46 -7.76
CA SER A 243 -4.08 8.24 -7.11
C SER A 243 -5.43 7.75 -7.68
N SER A 244 -5.50 7.49 -8.99
CA SER A 244 -6.65 6.78 -9.59
C SER A 244 -6.31 6.11 -10.92
N HIS A 245 -6.56 4.80 -10.99
CA HIS A 245 -6.41 4.01 -12.21
C HIS A 245 -7.49 4.32 -13.26
N GLU A 246 -8.61 4.96 -12.91
CA GLU A 246 -9.61 5.39 -13.90
C GLU A 246 -9.06 6.37 -14.93
N LEU A 247 -8.00 7.08 -14.56
CA LEU A 247 -7.43 8.13 -15.40
C LEU A 247 -6.31 7.59 -16.30
N GLN A 248 -5.85 6.36 -16.06
CA GLN A 248 -4.88 5.67 -16.89
C GLN A 248 -5.55 5.06 -18.13
N PRO A 249 -4.87 5.02 -19.29
CA PRO A 249 -5.41 4.37 -20.48
C PRO A 249 -5.61 2.86 -20.21
N ALA A 250 -6.82 2.35 -20.43
CA ALA A 250 -7.10 0.93 -20.34
C ALA A 250 -6.74 0.24 -21.66
N THR A 251 -5.78 -0.69 -21.61
CA THR A 251 -5.41 -1.62 -22.69
C THR A 251 -6.10 -2.96 -22.49
N ASP A 252 -6.30 -3.78 -23.53
CA ASP A 252 -6.91 -5.11 -23.36
C ASP A 252 -6.21 -5.96 -22.27
N LEU A 253 -7.00 -6.66 -21.46
CA LEU A 253 -6.45 -7.54 -20.41
C LEU A 253 -5.73 -8.75 -21.03
N GLY A 254 -4.42 -8.80 -20.79
CA GLY A 254 -3.57 -9.95 -21.05
C GLY A 254 -3.28 -10.78 -19.79
N PRO A 255 -2.28 -11.69 -19.84
CA PRO A 255 -1.87 -12.50 -18.70
C PRO A 255 -1.15 -11.71 -17.61
N HIS A 256 -0.71 -10.47 -17.89
CA HIS A 256 -0.05 -9.58 -16.94
C HIS A 256 -1.07 -8.77 -16.14
N ALA A 257 -0.75 -8.54 -14.87
CA ALA A 257 -1.50 -7.61 -14.05
C ALA A 257 -1.34 -6.19 -14.60
N GLN A 258 -2.45 -5.48 -14.72
CA GLN A 258 -2.45 -4.06 -15.00
C GLN A 258 -3.57 -3.37 -14.23
N PRO A 259 -3.43 -2.08 -13.90
CA PRO A 259 -4.52 -1.24 -13.46
C PRO A 259 -5.78 -1.43 -14.30
N TRP A 260 -6.93 -1.65 -13.65
CA TRP A 260 -8.19 -1.83 -14.37
C TRP A 260 -9.36 -1.19 -13.61
N PRO A 261 -9.88 -0.03 -14.05
CA PRO A 261 -11.10 0.53 -13.47
C PRO A 261 -12.33 -0.35 -13.79
N TRP A 262 -13.42 -0.21 -13.03
CA TRP A 262 -14.62 -1.05 -13.18
C TRP A 262 -15.27 -1.00 -14.59
N PRO A 263 -16.14 -1.98 -14.92
CA PRO A 263 -16.33 -3.25 -14.23
C PRO A 263 -15.21 -4.24 -14.56
N LEU A 264 -14.96 -5.18 -13.65
CA LEU A 264 -14.08 -6.32 -13.93
C LEU A 264 -14.74 -7.23 -15.00
N PRO A 265 -14.06 -7.56 -16.12
CA PRO A 265 -14.60 -8.45 -17.13
C PRO A 265 -14.80 -9.86 -16.57
N ALA A 266 -15.84 -10.58 -17.03
CA ALA A 266 -16.24 -11.87 -16.44
C ALA A 266 -15.13 -12.94 -16.39
N GLN A 267 -14.19 -12.92 -17.34
CA GLN A 267 -13.07 -13.87 -17.41
C GLN A 267 -11.79 -13.37 -16.72
N ALA A 268 -11.79 -12.13 -16.23
CA ALA A 268 -10.65 -11.55 -15.54
C ALA A 268 -10.60 -11.99 -14.07
N ARG A 269 -9.43 -11.81 -13.48
CA ARG A 269 -9.14 -12.07 -12.07
C ARG A 269 -8.46 -10.83 -11.48
N ILE A 270 -8.49 -10.72 -10.16
CA ILE A 270 -7.81 -9.64 -9.45
C ILE A 270 -6.44 -10.17 -9.00
N ALA A 271 -5.39 -9.48 -9.44
CA ALA A 271 -4.02 -9.78 -9.04
C ALA A 271 -3.70 -9.18 -7.67
N GLY A 272 -4.24 -7.99 -7.39
CA GLY A 272 -3.99 -7.23 -6.17
C GLY A 272 -4.64 -5.85 -6.22
N CYS A 273 -4.34 -5.04 -5.22
CA CYS A 273 -4.65 -3.61 -5.13
C CYS A 273 -3.68 -2.96 -4.15
N ASP A 274 -3.74 -1.63 -4.01
CA ASP A 274 -2.90 -0.86 -3.07
C ASP A 274 -3.16 -1.20 -1.59
N GLN A 275 -4.22 -1.96 -1.30
CA GLN A 275 -4.62 -2.44 0.03
C GLN A 275 -4.80 -3.97 -0.02
N SER A 276 -3.75 -4.67 -0.49
CA SER A 276 -3.80 -6.10 -0.78
C SER A 276 -4.20 -6.91 0.46
N PRO A 277 -5.25 -7.76 0.39
CA PRO A 277 -5.70 -8.54 1.54
C PRO A 277 -4.76 -9.69 1.92
N PHE A 278 -3.65 -9.84 1.19
CA PHE A 278 -2.65 -10.89 1.41
C PHE A 278 -1.50 -10.44 2.31
N ASP A 279 -1.37 -9.13 2.57
CA ASP A 279 -0.32 -8.55 3.41
C ASP A 279 -0.76 -7.30 4.19
N THR A 280 -1.94 -6.75 3.90
CA THR A 280 -2.43 -5.50 4.48
C THR A 280 -3.65 -5.76 5.39
N VAL A 281 -3.66 -5.11 6.55
CA VAL A 281 -4.78 -5.15 7.51
C VAL A 281 -5.25 -3.74 7.88
N HIS A 282 -6.56 -3.60 8.12
CA HIS A 282 -7.20 -2.35 8.53
C HIS A 282 -7.90 -2.53 9.87
N ILE A 283 -7.64 -1.62 10.80
CA ILE A 283 -8.09 -1.70 12.18
C ILE A 283 -8.78 -0.39 12.54
N LEU A 284 -10.05 -0.47 12.92
CA LEU A 284 -10.85 0.68 13.34
C LEU A 284 -10.63 1.00 14.83
N ALA A 285 -11.01 2.21 15.25
CA ALA A 285 -10.85 2.66 16.63
C ALA A 285 -11.70 1.89 17.66
N ASP A 286 -12.63 1.04 17.19
CA ASP A 286 -13.44 0.13 18.02
C ASP A 286 -12.91 -1.31 18.05
N GLY A 287 -11.70 -1.53 17.54
CA GLY A 287 -11.04 -2.84 17.51
C GLY A 287 -11.52 -3.75 16.39
N ARG A 288 -12.52 -3.36 15.57
CA ARG A 288 -12.89 -4.14 14.39
C ARG A 288 -11.74 -4.18 13.39
N VAL A 289 -11.49 -5.37 12.88
CA VAL A 289 -10.62 -5.60 11.72
C VAL A 289 -11.51 -5.67 10.49
N VAL A 290 -11.24 -4.83 9.49
CA VAL A 290 -12.09 -4.68 8.29
C VAL A 290 -11.31 -4.95 7.02
N VAL A 291 -12.04 -5.15 5.91
CA VAL A 291 -11.44 -5.49 4.61
C VAL A 291 -10.46 -4.42 4.11
N CYS A 292 -10.93 -3.19 3.97
CA CYS A 292 -10.13 -2.04 3.51
C CYS A 292 -10.87 -0.73 3.81
N GLU A 293 -10.25 0.42 3.55
CA GLU A 293 -10.91 1.73 3.71
C GLU A 293 -12.10 1.92 2.77
N VAL A 294 -12.09 1.25 1.61
CA VAL A 294 -13.17 1.32 0.60
C VAL A 294 -14.37 0.42 0.98
N THR A 295 -14.20 -0.56 1.85
CA THR A 295 -15.27 -1.49 2.27
C THR A 295 -15.27 -1.71 3.78
N GLU A 296 -15.07 -0.62 4.53
CA GLU A 296 -14.93 -0.63 6.00
C GLU A 296 -16.14 -1.19 6.77
N GLN A 297 -17.29 -1.36 6.12
CA GLN A 297 -18.47 -1.97 6.71
C GLN A 297 -18.34 -3.50 6.84
N THR A 298 -17.46 -4.11 6.06
CA THR A 298 -17.21 -5.56 6.09
C THR A 298 -16.16 -5.89 7.14
N ALA A 299 -16.61 -6.26 8.34
CA ALA A 299 -15.74 -6.74 9.40
C ALA A 299 -15.31 -8.20 9.17
N LEU A 300 -14.04 -8.47 9.41
CA LEU A 300 -13.40 -9.79 9.33
C LEU A 300 -13.07 -10.36 10.72
N GLY A 301 -13.14 -9.53 11.76
CA GLY A 301 -12.96 -9.92 13.15
C GLY A 301 -12.97 -8.71 14.09
N ASN A 302 -12.73 -8.95 15.37
CA ASN A 302 -12.59 -7.89 16.38
C ASN A 302 -11.48 -8.25 17.38
N LEU A 303 -10.53 -7.34 17.59
CA LEU A 303 -9.37 -7.52 18.45
C LEU A 303 -9.72 -7.62 19.95
N HIS A 304 -10.92 -7.18 20.36
CA HIS A 304 -11.43 -7.41 21.71
C HIS A 304 -11.84 -8.87 21.97
N GLN A 305 -12.00 -9.67 20.92
CA GLN A 305 -12.47 -11.06 21.02
C GLN A 305 -11.35 -12.06 20.69
N HIS A 306 -10.56 -11.78 19.67
CA HIS A 306 -9.55 -12.70 19.14
C HIS A 306 -8.25 -11.95 18.85
N GLY A 307 -7.11 -12.64 18.93
CA GLY A 307 -5.82 -12.07 18.56
C GLY A 307 -5.72 -11.79 17.06
N LEU A 308 -4.83 -10.87 16.65
CA LEU A 308 -4.67 -10.51 15.23
C LEU A 308 -4.38 -11.73 14.36
N GLN A 309 -3.48 -12.62 14.79
CA GLN A 309 -3.13 -13.82 14.05
C GLN A 309 -4.34 -14.72 13.79
N GLU A 310 -5.18 -14.92 14.80
CA GLU A 310 -6.39 -15.73 14.71
C GLU A 310 -7.40 -15.13 13.73
N ILE A 311 -7.58 -13.81 13.75
CA ILE A 311 -8.42 -13.10 12.78
C ILE A 311 -7.83 -13.25 11.37
N TRP A 312 -6.54 -12.94 11.20
CA TRP A 312 -5.84 -12.93 9.92
C TRP A 312 -5.82 -14.29 9.22
N GLN A 313 -5.71 -15.36 10.00
CA GLN A 313 -5.76 -16.76 9.58
C GLN A 313 -7.17 -17.35 9.73
N GLY A 314 -8.16 -16.53 10.07
CA GLY A 314 -9.54 -16.93 10.29
C GLY A 314 -10.28 -17.24 9.00
N GLU A 315 -11.44 -17.88 9.13
CA GLU A 315 -12.27 -18.26 7.98
C GLU A 315 -12.77 -17.04 7.20
N ALA A 316 -13.15 -15.96 7.88
CA ALA A 316 -13.64 -14.73 7.23
C ALA A 316 -12.61 -14.15 6.25
N TYR A 317 -11.34 -14.06 6.67
CA TYR A 317 -10.24 -13.61 5.81
C TYR A 317 -9.99 -14.57 4.64
N ARG A 318 -9.94 -15.89 4.89
CA ARG A 318 -9.75 -16.89 3.83
C ARG A 318 -10.85 -16.80 2.77
N GLN A 319 -12.11 -16.72 3.19
CA GLN A 319 -13.23 -16.58 2.27
C GLN A 319 -13.17 -15.26 1.47
N PHE A 320 -12.82 -14.15 2.12
CA PHE A 320 -12.63 -12.86 1.44
C PHE A 320 -11.52 -12.93 0.39
N ARG A 321 -10.33 -13.42 0.74
CA ARG A 321 -9.18 -13.57 -0.18
C ARG A 321 -9.53 -14.45 -1.37
N ALA A 322 -10.23 -15.57 -1.14
CA ALA A 322 -10.70 -16.45 -2.20
C ALA A 322 -11.63 -15.71 -3.19
N ARG A 323 -12.61 -14.96 -2.68
CA ARG A 323 -13.53 -14.19 -3.52
C ARG A 323 -12.83 -13.04 -4.25
N HIS A 324 -11.94 -12.33 -3.57
CA HIS A 324 -11.12 -11.25 -4.12
C HIS A 324 -10.31 -11.74 -5.32
N GLN A 325 -9.49 -12.77 -5.12
CA GLN A 325 -8.63 -13.33 -6.16
C GLN A 325 -9.45 -13.90 -7.34
N ALA A 326 -10.55 -14.58 -7.04
CA ALA A 326 -11.47 -15.11 -8.06
C ALA A 326 -12.15 -13.99 -8.87
N GLY A 327 -12.02 -12.73 -8.47
CA GLY A 327 -12.72 -11.61 -9.09
C GLY A 327 -14.22 -11.69 -8.87
N SER A 328 -14.67 -12.31 -7.78
CA SER A 328 -16.08 -12.54 -7.44
C SER A 328 -16.59 -11.68 -6.28
N GLU A 329 -15.71 -10.95 -5.59
CA GLU A 329 -16.09 -10.01 -4.55
C GLU A 329 -16.70 -8.74 -5.17
N PRO A 330 -18.01 -8.46 -5.00
CA PRO A 330 -18.70 -7.41 -5.76
C PRO A 330 -18.11 -6.01 -5.55
N ALA A 331 -17.70 -5.69 -4.32
CA ALA A 331 -17.10 -4.39 -4.03
C ALA A 331 -15.74 -4.24 -4.73
N CYS A 332 -14.94 -5.31 -4.78
CA CYS A 332 -13.65 -5.28 -5.45
C CYS A 332 -13.79 -5.24 -6.98
N GLN A 333 -14.79 -5.90 -7.58
CA GLN A 333 -15.07 -5.79 -9.03
C GLN A 333 -15.30 -4.34 -9.47
N ARG A 334 -15.90 -3.54 -8.58
CA ARG A 334 -16.23 -2.13 -8.75
C ARG A 334 -15.24 -1.18 -8.06
N CYS A 335 -14.05 -1.64 -7.68
CA CYS A 335 -13.03 -0.78 -7.09
C CYS A 335 -12.11 -0.19 -8.18
N VAL A 336 -11.70 1.07 -8.03
CA VAL A 336 -10.70 1.71 -8.92
C VAL A 336 -9.29 1.22 -8.69
N TYR A 337 -8.95 0.81 -7.47
CA TYR A 337 -7.56 0.53 -7.06
C TYR A 337 -7.09 -0.88 -7.40
N LYS A 338 -7.88 -1.65 -8.15
CA LYS A 338 -7.53 -3.04 -8.48
C LYS A 338 -6.56 -3.11 -9.65
N GLN A 339 -5.68 -4.08 -9.57
CA GLN A 339 -4.94 -4.62 -10.69
C GLN A 339 -5.62 -5.91 -11.15
N ALA A 340 -5.97 -5.98 -12.43
CA ALA A 340 -6.63 -7.13 -13.03
C ALA A 340 -5.76 -7.79 -14.09
N TYR A 341 -6.04 -9.05 -14.36
CA TYR A 341 -5.44 -9.80 -15.45
C TYR A 341 -6.42 -10.83 -16.00
N ARG A 342 -6.18 -11.31 -17.23
CA ARG A 342 -6.89 -12.46 -17.80
C ARG A 342 -5.99 -13.69 -17.66
N PRO A 343 -6.39 -14.72 -16.89
CA PRO A 343 -5.59 -15.94 -16.75
C PRO A 343 -5.23 -16.54 -18.13
N GLY A 344 -3.95 -16.84 -18.31
CA GLY A 344 -3.42 -17.50 -19.49
C GLY A 344 -3.12 -18.98 -19.23
N LEU A 345 -2.56 -19.66 -20.23
CA LEU A 345 -1.97 -20.97 -20.00
C LEU A 345 -0.71 -20.83 -19.13
N PRO A 346 -0.59 -21.62 -18.03
CA PRO A 346 0.60 -21.62 -17.21
C PRO A 346 1.85 -21.92 -18.04
N GLN A 347 2.89 -21.11 -17.85
CA GLN A 347 4.15 -21.22 -18.58
C GLN A 347 5.18 -21.94 -17.71
N HIS A 348 5.92 -22.88 -18.30
CA HIS A 348 7.07 -23.53 -17.67
C HIS A 348 8.31 -22.61 -17.63
N ARG A 349 8.26 -21.50 -18.38
CA ARG A 349 9.25 -20.43 -18.40
C ARG A 349 8.59 -19.11 -18.02
N LEU A 350 9.20 -18.41 -17.07
CA LEU A 350 8.76 -17.11 -16.58
C LEU A 350 9.91 -16.11 -16.70
N LEU A 351 9.63 -14.98 -17.36
CA LEU A 351 10.49 -13.80 -17.42
C LEU A 351 9.74 -12.64 -16.75
N PRO A 352 10.41 -11.68 -16.07
CA PRO A 352 9.76 -10.58 -15.34
C PRO A 352 8.64 -9.87 -16.11
N GLN A 353 8.91 -9.53 -17.36
CA GLN A 353 7.97 -8.84 -18.25
C GLN A 353 6.81 -9.72 -18.75
N GLN A 354 6.92 -11.04 -18.57
CA GLN A 354 5.98 -12.05 -19.02
C GLN A 354 5.27 -12.78 -17.86
N LEU A 355 5.35 -12.24 -16.64
CA LEU A 355 4.80 -12.91 -15.46
C LEU A 355 3.28 -12.85 -15.43
N SER A 356 2.68 -14.00 -15.13
CA SER A 356 1.28 -14.05 -14.78
C SER A 356 1.13 -14.07 -13.25
N PRO A 357 0.28 -13.20 -12.66
CA PRO A 357 -0.08 -13.27 -11.23
C PRO A 357 -0.63 -14.64 -10.82
N GLN A 358 -1.14 -15.42 -11.77
CA GLN A 358 -1.56 -16.80 -11.54
C GLN A 358 -0.42 -17.70 -11.05
N GLN A 359 0.83 -17.42 -11.44
CA GLN A 359 2.01 -18.23 -11.12
C GLN A 359 2.91 -17.62 -10.04
N LEU A 360 2.77 -16.32 -9.79
CA LEU A 360 3.39 -15.66 -8.63
C LEU A 360 2.54 -15.94 -7.39
N LEU A 361 3.18 -16.31 -6.28
CA LEU A 361 2.52 -16.53 -4.98
C LEU A 361 2.87 -15.36 -4.06
N HIS A 362 3.36 -15.60 -2.84
CA HIS A 362 3.74 -14.52 -1.91
C HIS A 362 5.11 -13.92 -2.22
N GLY A 363 5.34 -12.74 -1.62
CA GLY A 363 6.68 -12.21 -1.39
C GLY A 363 7.32 -11.48 -2.57
N TRP A 364 6.58 -11.19 -3.64
CA TRP A 364 7.08 -10.41 -4.78
C TRP A 364 6.58 -8.98 -4.72
N TYR A 365 7.48 -8.01 -4.86
CA TYR A 365 7.11 -6.63 -5.09
C TYR A 365 6.62 -6.43 -6.53
N PRO A 366 5.82 -5.38 -6.81
CA PRO A 366 5.60 -4.92 -8.17
C PRO A 366 6.92 -4.65 -8.89
N LEU A 367 6.91 -4.77 -10.23
CA LEU A 367 8.06 -4.38 -11.05
C LEU A 367 8.43 -2.93 -10.77
N ASP A 368 9.72 -2.69 -10.51
CA ASP A 368 10.23 -1.31 -10.42
C ASP A 368 10.44 -0.70 -11.80
N ASP A 369 10.85 0.58 -11.85
CA ASP A 369 11.08 1.32 -13.08
C ASP A 369 12.21 0.71 -13.95
N CYS A 370 13.08 -0.11 -13.35
CA CYS A 370 14.12 -0.86 -14.06
C CYS A 370 13.61 -2.22 -14.58
N GLY A 371 12.35 -2.57 -14.30
CA GLY A 371 11.73 -3.84 -14.68
C GLY A 371 12.21 -5.03 -13.85
N ALA A 372 12.78 -4.78 -12.67
CA ALA A 372 13.22 -5.84 -11.76
C ALA A 372 12.06 -6.30 -10.87
N LEU A 373 11.89 -7.62 -10.76
CA LEU A 373 10.95 -8.24 -9.84
C LEU A 373 11.68 -8.70 -8.58
N TRP A 374 11.68 -7.85 -7.57
CA TRP A 374 12.32 -8.14 -6.30
C TRP A 374 11.45 -9.00 -5.39
N SER A 375 12.08 -9.96 -4.72
CA SER A 375 11.51 -10.66 -3.59
C SER A 375 11.67 -9.88 -2.29
N THR A 376 10.83 -10.20 -1.32
CA THR A 376 11.09 -9.97 0.11
C THR A 376 12.19 -10.91 0.64
N ASP A 377 12.23 -11.18 1.95
CA ASP A 377 13.06 -12.23 2.55
C ASP A 377 12.59 -13.65 2.18
N SER A 378 11.34 -13.81 1.77
CA SER A 378 10.82 -15.06 1.21
C SER A 378 9.85 -14.78 0.08
N ALA A 379 10.01 -15.45 -1.06
CA ALA A 379 9.03 -15.40 -2.13
C ALA A 379 8.83 -16.75 -2.79
N ALA A 380 7.63 -16.95 -3.32
CA ALA A 380 7.26 -18.22 -3.94
C ALA A 380 6.59 -18.03 -5.29
N LEU A 381 6.84 -18.97 -6.19
CA LEU A 381 6.14 -19.08 -7.47
C LEU A 381 5.91 -20.56 -7.79
N TRP A 382 5.03 -20.85 -8.74
CA TRP A 382 4.86 -22.20 -9.23
C TRP A 382 4.98 -22.31 -10.74
N LEU A 383 5.50 -23.45 -11.20
CA LEU A 383 5.70 -23.77 -12.60
C LEU A 383 5.04 -25.12 -12.94
N PRO A 384 4.40 -25.26 -14.10
CA PRO A 384 4.10 -26.58 -14.63
C PRO A 384 5.42 -27.31 -14.95
N ARG A 385 5.48 -28.61 -14.66
CA ARG A 385 6.63 -29.44 -14.99
C ARG A 385 6.46 -30.02 -16.40
N PRO A 386 7.40 -29.78 -17.35
CA PRO A 386 7.38 -30.49 -18.62
C PRO A 386 7.62 -31.99 -18.42
N PHE A 387 7.00 -32.82 -19.25
CA PHE A 387 7.08 -34.29 -19.13
C PHE A 387 8.52 -34.83 -19.14
N TRP A 388 9.43 -34.18 -19.89
CA TRP A 388 10.84 -34.56 -19.99
C TRP A 388 11.77 -33.75 -19.07
N GLY A 389 11.24 -32.75 -18.36
CA GLY A 389 12.04 -31.80 -17.59
C GLY A 389 12.69 -32.47 -16.37
N ARG A 390 14.02 -32.46 -16.34
CA ARG A 390 14.83 -32.94 -15.21
C ARG A 390 15.58 -31.82 -14.51
N GLN A 391 15.70 -30.66 -15.15
CA GLN A 391 16.34 -29.49 -14.58
C GLN A 391 15.43 -28.27 -14.57
N LEU A 392 15.74 -27.37 -13.64
CA LEU A 392 15.21 -26.02 -13.57
C LEU A 392 16.39 -25.04 -13.58
N ARG A 393 16.31 -24.03 -14.44
CA ARG A 393 17.26 -22.92 -14.46
C ARG A 393 16.65 -21.72 -13.74
N LEU A 394 17.34 -21.19 -12.73
CA LEU A 394 16.95 -19.98 -12.00
C LEU A 394 18.00 -18.91 -12.22
N ARG A 395 17.59 -17.75 -12.75
CA ARG A 395 18.45 -16.59 -13.00
C ARG A 395 17.94 -15.37 -12.26
N GLY A 396 18.87 -14.60 -11.71
CA GLY A 396 18.54 -13.38 -10.99
C GLY A 396 19.76 -12.67 -10.42
N GLN A 397 19.50 -11.84 -9.43
CA GLN A 397 20.51 -11.11 -8.68
C GLN A 397 20.10 -11.03 -7.21
N LEU A 398 21.04 -11.26 -6.31
CA LEU A 398 20.84 -11.01 -4.89
C LEU A 398 21.17 -9.54 -4.58
N ALA A 399 20.37 -8.92 -3.70
CA ALA A 399 20.56 -7.54 -3.24
C ALA A 399 21.85 -7.39 -2.39
N GLN A 400 22.04 -6.23 -1.76
CA GLN A 400 23.03 -6.12 -0.69
C GLN A 400 22.45 -6.70 0.62
N PRO A 401 23.08 -7.69 1.26
CA PRO A 401 22.57 -8.29 2.48
C PRO A 401 22.72 -7.33 3.67
N GLY A 402 21.81 -7.41 4.64
CA GLY A 402 21.88 -6.63 5.89
C GLY A 402 22.90 -7.14 6.91
N ARG A 403 23.45 -8.35 6.70
CA ARG A 403 24.42 -8.99 7.60
C ARG A 403 25.35 -9.94 6.85
N ALA A 404 26.56 -10.14 7.38
CA ALA A 404 27.62 -10.90 6.71
C ALA A 404 27.37 -12.42 6.65
N ASP A 405 26.56 -12.97 7.55
CA ASP A 405 26.19 -14.38 7.62
C ASP A 405 24.88 -14.70 6.87
N ALA A 406 24.43 -13.78 6.00
CA ALA A 406 23.23 -13.96 5.21
C ALA A 406 23.32 -15.19 4.30
N ARG A 407 22.19 -15.84 4.08
CA ARG A 407 22.09 -17.06 3.27
C ARG A 407 20.97 -16.96 2.25
N PHE A 408 21.27 -17.46 1.06
CA PHE A 408 20.30 -17.66 0.00
C PHE A 408 19.99 -19.15 -0.14
N ARG A 409 18.71 -19.51 -0.04
CA ARG A 409 18.22 -20.87 -0.25
C ARG A 409 17.20 -20.91 -1.35
N VAL A 410 17.20 -22.03 -2.08
CA VAL A 410 16.15 -22.36 -3.04
C VAL A 410 15.53 -23.69 -2.65
N ARG A 411 14.20 -23.69 -2.52
CA ARG A 411 13.42 -24.89 -2.26
C ARG A 411 12.54 -25.23 -3.44
N ILE A 412 12.43 -26.52 -3.73
CA ILE A 412 11.47 -27.06 -4.70
C ILE A 412 10.60 -28.08 -3.98
N ASN A 413 9.32 -27.78 -3.84
CA ASN A 413 8.35 -28.58 -3.08
C ASN A 413 8.90 -28.95 -1.69
N GLU A 414 9.22 -27.92 -0.89
CA GLU A 414 9.74 -28.01 0.48
C GLU A 414 11.18 -28.53 0.63
N ALA A 415 11.72 -29.26 -0.36
CA ALA A 415 13.10 -29.74 -0.35
C ALA A 415 14.08 -28.60 -0.69
N ILE A 416 15.08 -28.38 0.17
CA ILE A 416 16.21 -27.48 -0.13
C ILE A 416 17.04 -28.14 -1.22
N VAL A 417 17.09 -27.51 -2.39
CA VAL A 417 17.86 -27.98 -3.55
C VAL A 417 19.13 -27.16 -3.76
N HIS A 418 19.23 -26.00 -3.11
CA HIS A 418 20.39 -25.12 -3.14
C HIS A 418 20.46 -24.29 -1.87
N GLU A 419 21.67 -24.08 -1.36
CA GLU A 419 21.98 -23.14 -0.29
C GLU A 419 23.38 -22.57 -0.52
N GLN A 420 23.53 -21.26 -0.39
CA GLN A 420 24.84 -20.60 -0.45
C GLN A 420 24.91 -19.43 0.55
N PRO A 421 26.12 -19.10 1.06
CA PRO A 421 26.37 -17.81 1.68
C PRO A 421 26.14 -16.66 0.67
N TRP A 422 25.61 -15.54 1.14
CA TRP A 422 25.35 -14.34 0.35
C TRP A 422 26.00 -13.12 1.05
N PRO A 423 27.32 -12.92 0.91
CA PRO A 423 28.03 -11.86 1.65
C PRO A 423 27.97 -10.48 0.96
N ALA A 424 27.60 -10.42 -0.32
CA ALA A 424 27.50 -9.20 -1.12
C ALA A 424 26.49 -9.38 -2.26
N ALA A 425 26.06 -8.28 -2.88
CA ALA A 425 25.25 -8.36 -4.09
C ALA A 425 25.95 -9.17 -5.20
N GLU A 426 25.26 -10.16 -5.75
CA GLU A 426 25.83 -11.08 -6.73
C GLU A 426 24.80 -11.57 -7.75
N ALA A 427 25.26 -11.87 -8.96
CA ALA A 427 24.44 -12.49 -9.99
C ALA A 427 24.27 -13.99 -9.72
N VAL A 428 23.08 -14.51 -10.01
CA VAL A 428 22.70 -15.90 -9.79
C VAL A 428 22.30 -16.54 -11.12
N ASP A 429 22.92 -17.68 -11.47
CA ASP A 429 22.51 -18.55 -12.58
C ASP A 429 22.67 -20.02 -12.16
N LEU A 430 21.61 -20.57 -11.57
CA LEU A 430 21.60 -21.92 -10.99
C LEU A 430 20.95 -22.92 -11.94
N ARG A 431 21.53 -24.12 -12.00
CA ARG A 431 20.92 -25.29 -12.64
C ARG A 431 20.59 -26.32 -11.57
N LEU A 432 19.31 -26.42 -11.26
CA LEU A 432 18.79 -27.19 -10.14
C LEU A 432 18.18 -28.50 -10.66
N ARG A 433 18.54 -29.62 -10.03
CA ARG A 433 17.92 -30.91 -10.34
C ARG A 433 16.52 -30.95 -9.76
N LEU A 434 15.54 -31.31 -10.59
CA LEU A 434 14.16 -31.44 -10.14
C LEU A 434 13.99 -32.73 -9.32
N PRO A 435 13.32 -32.68 -8.16
CA PRO A 435 12.96 -33.89 -7.41
C PRO A 435 11.97 -34.74 -8.21
N ASP A 436 11.86 -36.03 -7.90
CA ASP A 436 10.91 -36.91 -8.59
C ASP A 436 9.45 -36.61 -8.18
N ARG A 437 8.52 -36.68 -9.14
CA ARG A 437 7.04 -36.80 -8.92
C ARG A 437 6.27 -35.63 -8.29
N PRO A 438 6.33 -34.40 -8.83
CA PRO A 438 5.02 -33.76 -9.06
C PRO A 438 4.88 -33.03 -10.40
N PRO A 439 3.63 -32.90 -10.93
CA PRO A 439 3.33 -32.22 -12.20
C PRO A 439 3.47 -30.69 -12.09
N ARG A 440 3.60 -30.16 -10.88
CA ARG A 440 3.80 -28.74 -10.59
C ARG A 440 4.99 -28.59 -9.64
N LEU A 441 5.77 -27.54 -9.83
CA LEU A 441 6.94 -27.22 -9.05
C LEU A 441 6.65 -25.96 -8.26
N LEU A 442 6.56 -26.07 -6.94
CA LEU A 442 6.58 -24.92 -6.04
C LEU A 442 8.04 -24.52 -5.82
N LEU A 443 8.44 -23.40 -6.38
CA LEU A 443 9.76 -22.80 -6.15
C LEU A 443 9.64 -21.76 -5.06
N GLN A 444 10.49 -21.84 -4.04
CA GLN A 444 10.63 -20.81 -3.03
C GLN A 444 12.07 -20.31 -3.00
N VAL A 445 12.23 -19.00 -2.98
CA VAL A 445 13.49 -18.32 -2.68
C VAL A 445 13.43 -17.80 -1.26
N GLU A 446 14.46 -18.09 -0.46
CA GLU A 446 14.59 -17.60 0.91
C GLU A 446 15.92 -16.85 1.02
N CYS A 447 15.84 -15.58 1.39
CA CYS A 447 16.95 -14.65 1.50
C CYS A 447 17.09 -14.24 2.97
N ASP A 448 17.65 -15.12 3.78
CA ASP A 448 17.88 -14.87 5.21
C ASP A 448 18.98 -13.81 5.37
N GLY A 449 18.63 -12.64 5.89
CA GLY A 449 19.49 -11.45 5.87
C GLY A 449 19.10 -10.42 4.80
N ALA A 450 17.99 -10.61 4.09
CA ALA A 450 17.39 -9.54 3.28
C ALA A 450 17.09 -8.31 4.14
N SER A 451 17.26 -7.13 3.55
CA SER A 451 17.21 -5.85 4.25
C SER A 451 16.81 -4.76 3.26
N SER A 452 16.41 -3.60 3.75
CA SER A 452 16.21 -2.42 2.92
C SER A 452 17.46 -1.55 2.86
N ALA A 453 17.57 -0.72 1.82
CA ALA A 453 18.63 0.29 1.72
C ALA A 453 18.51 1.32 2.85
N ASN A 454 17.28 1.61 3.27
CA ASN A 454 17.00 2.48 4.42
C ASN A 454 17.52 1.90 5.74
N GLN A 455 17.28 0.62 6.03
CA GLN A 455 17.82 -0.05 7.22
C GLN A 455 19.35 -0.09 7.24
N GLN A 456 19.98 -0.10 6.06
CA GLN A 456 21.43 -0.09 5.90
C GLN A 456 22.04 1.32 5.89
N GLY A 457 21.22 2.38 5.88
CA GLY A 457 21.70 3.76 5.74
C GLY A 457 22.29 4.09 4.37
N THR A 458 21.95 3.32 3.32
CA THR A 458 22.50 3.46 1.96
C THR A 458 21.52 4.07 0.96
N GLY A 459 20.26 4.26 1.33
CA GLY A 459 19.25 4.88 0.47
C GLY A 459 17.89 5.05 1.13
N ALA A 460 16.93 5.57 0.37
CA ALA A 460 15.55 5.79 0.83
C ALA A 460 14.61 4.59 0.58
N ASP A 461 15.02 3.58 -0.20
CA ASP A 461 14.20 2.40 -0.46
C ASP A 461 14.03 1.58 0.81
N VAL A 462 12.77 1.33 1.17
CA VAL A 462 12.34 0.68 2.41
C VAL A 462 11.86 -0.75 2.19
N ARG A 463 11.75 -1.16 0.93
CA ARG A 463 11.47 -2.55 0.58
C ARG A 463 12.60 -3.41 1.13
N THR A 464 12.25 -4.49 1.82
CA THR A 464 13.21 -5.51 2.22
C THR A 464 13.55 -6.32 0.97
N LEU A 465 14.69 -6.06 0.34
CA LEU A 465 15.04 -6.68 -0.95
C LEU A 465 15.89 -7.93 -0.72
N GLY A 466 15.46 -9.06 -1.29
CA GLY A 466 16.20 -10.32 -1.29
C GLY A 466 16.80 -10.64 -2.66
N PHE A 467 16.01 -11.28 -3.51
CA PHE A 467 16.38 -11.78 -4.83
C PHE A 467 15.56 -11.11 -5.93
N ALA A 468 16.21 -10.49 -6.90
CA ALA A 468 15.61 -10.04 -8.14
C ALA A 468 15.53 -11.21 -9.13
N LEU A 469 14.32 -11.59 -9.54
CA LEU A 469 14.12 -12.61 -10.57
C LEU A 469 14.43 -12.02 -11.94
N HIS A 470 15.35 -12.65 -12.70
CA HIS A 470 15.58 -12.35 -14.12
C HIS A 470 14.96 -13.41 -15.04
N GLY A 471 14.76 -14.61 -14.53
CA GLY A 471 13.93 -15.62 -15.18
C GLY A 471 14.07 -16.99 -14.57
N VAL A 472 13.04 -17.80 -14.73
CA VAL A 472 13.02 -19.19 -14.29
C VAL A 472 12.42 -20.08 -15.37
N GLU A 473 13.01 -21.26 -15.58
CA GLU A 473 12.58 -22.20 -16.62
C GLU A 473 12.72 -23.64 -16.16
N ALA A 474 11.61 -24.39 -16.18
CA ALA A 474 11.60 -25.84 -16.01
C ALA A 474 11.58 -26.52 -17.38
N GLY A 475 12.39 -27.56 -17.60
CA GLY A 475 12.32 -28.33 -18.85
C GLY A 475 13.63 -28.66 -19.55
N TRP A 476 14.75 -28.18 -19.02
CA TRP A 476 16.08 -28.48 -19.56
C TRP A 476 16.49 -29.93 -19.30
#